data_AF-A0A524CQG7-F1
#
_entry.id   AF-A0A524CQG7-F1
#
_cell.length_a   1.000
_cell.length_b   1.000
_cell.length_c   1.000
_cell.angle_alpha   90.00
_cell.angle_beta   90.00
_cell.angle_gamma   90.00
#
_symmetry.space_group_name_H-M   'P 1'
#
loop_
_entity.id
_entity.type
_entity.pdbx_description
1 polymer ?
#
loop_
_entity_poly.entity_id
_entity_poly.type
_entity_poly.pdbx_seq_one_letter_code
_entity_poly.pdbx_strand_id
1 'polypeptide(L)'
;MSVGFKYVFYVEVIINLLVAIIALFFPDFLINMLFGETVEFYRFTISLAYWYAVLLIVISYIMLRSLISSNLKLMIYVLEGYLIGDILQLIVIFIRIPFGLIINIGIIFTVSFTIVLIISRIIVILKPDILGFTT
;
A
#
# COMPACT_ATOMS: atom_id res chain seq x y z
N MET A 1 -7.51 18.07 17.43
CA MET A 1 -7.66 16.62 17.11
C MET A 1 -6.79 16.19 15.92
N SER A 2 -5.62 16.81 15.68
CA SER A 2 -4.84 16.64 14.42
C SER A 2 -3.67 15.64 14.48
N VAL A 3 -3.30 15.14 15.66
CA VAL A 3 -2.13 14.25 15.80
C VAL A 3 -2.45 12.81 15.39
N GLY A 4 -3.72 12.39 15.53
CA GLY A 4 -4.18 11.01 15.28
C GLY A 4 -3.96 10.50 13.85
N PHE A 5 -4.24 11.35 12.85
CA PHE A 5 -4.18 10.92 11.43
C PHE A 5 -2.76 10.74 10.92
N LYS A 6 -1.77 11.47 11.45
CA LYS A 6 -0.35 11.26 11.13
C LYS A 6 0.10 9.85 11.51
N TYR A 7 -0.40 9.31 12.63
CA TYR A 7 -0.04 7.95 13.08
C TYR A 7 -0.48 6.87 12.10
N VAL A 8 -1.62 7.02 11.43
CA VAL A 8 -2.08 6.06 10.41
C VAL A 8 -1.02 5.90 9.32
N PHE A 9 -0.45 7.00 8.85
CA PHE A 9 0.56 6.99 7.80
C PHE A 9 1.93 6.52 8.29
N TYR A 10 2.31 6.79 9.54
CA TYR A 10 3.50 6.16 10.13
C TYR A 10 3.36 4.64 10.24
N VAL A 11 2.19 4.16 10.67
CA VAL A 11 1.88 2.72 10.70
C VAL A 11 1.90 2.14 9.29
N GLU A 12 1.35 2.85 8.31
CA GLU A 12 1.39 2.45 6.90
C GLU A 12 2.83 2.29 6.38
N VAL A 13 3.72 3.25 6.68
CA VAL A 13 5.14 3.13 6.34
C VAL A 13 5.76 1.87 6.93
N ILE A 14 5.49 1.56 8.21
CA ILE A 14 6.01 0.36 8.87
C ILE A 14 5.48 -0.91 8.17
N ILE A 15 4.18 -0.96 7.89
CA ILE A 15 3.55 -2.10 7.22
C ILE A 15 4.14 -2.28 5.81
N ASN A 16 4.27 -1.20 5.03
CA ASN A 16 4.86 -1.24 3.70
C ASN A 16 6.32 -1.73 3.74
N LEU A 17 7.11 -1.31 4.73
CA LEU A 17 8.47 -1.82 4.90
C LEU A 17 8.49 -3.30 5.29
N LEU A 18 7.59 -3.78 6.14
CA LEU A 18 7.44 -5.20 6.46
C LEU A 18 7.05 -6.00 5.21
N VAL A 19 6.09 -5.51 4.43
CA VAL A 19 5.68 -6.14 3.16
C VAL A 19 6.85 -6.19 2.18
N ALA A 20 7.67 -5.13 2.09
CA ALA A 20 8.85 -5.13 1.24
C ALA A 20 9.90 -6.15 1.71
N ILE A 21 10.13 -6.29 3.02
CA ILE A 21 11.01 -7.32 3.57
C ILE A 21 10.48 -8.71 3.20
N ILE A 22 9.19 -8.97 3.38
CA ILE A 22 8.58 -10.25 2.98
C ILE A 22 8.73 -10.47 1.48
N ALA A 23 8.52 -9.45 0.64
CA ALA A 23 8.70 -9.55 -0.81
C ALA A 23 10.14 -9.87 -1.23
N LEU A 24 11.15 -9.34 -0.51
CA LEU A 24 12.56 -9.57 -0.81
C LEU A 24 13.07 -10.95 -0.38
N PHE A 25 12.60 -11.46 0.77
CA PHE A 25 13.12 -12.69 1.35
C PHE A 25 12.19 -13.89 1.16
N PHE A 26 10.90 -13.65 1.00
CA PHE A 26 9.84 -14.67 0.91
C PHE A 26 8.79 -14.31 -0.16
N PRO A 27 9.21 -14.07 -1.44
CA PRO A 27 8.29 -13.63 -2.49
C PRO A 27 7.14 -14.61 -2.73
N ASP A 28 7.41 -15.93 -2.65
CA ASP A 28 6.39 -16.96 -2.83
C ASP A 28 5.29 -16.89 -1.78
N PHE A 29 5.66 -16.62 -0.53
CA PHE A 29 4.71 -16.46 0.55
C PHE A 29 3.79 -15.25 0.29
N LEU A 30 4.37 -14.13 -0.13
CA LEU A 30 3.61 -12.93 -0.47
C LEU A 30 2.65 -13.16 -1.64
N ILE A 31 3.12 -13.80 -2.71
CA ILE A 31 2.32 -14.09 -3.90
C ILE A 31 1.14 -15.01 -3.53
N ASN A 32 1.39 -16.08 -2.78
CA ASN A 32 0.35 -16.98 -2.30
C ASN A 32 -0.66 -16.27 -1.39
N MET A 33 -0.19 -15.38 -0.51
CA MET A 33 -1.04 -14.61 0.38
C MET A 33 -1.97 -13.65 -0.39
N LEU A 34 -1.44 -12.96 -1.41
CA LEU A 34 -2.17 -11.94 -2.16
C LEU A 34 -3.05 -12.50 -3.28
N PHE A 35 -2.67 -13.63 -3.88
CA PHE A 35 -3.32 -14.15 -5.09
C PHE A 35 -3.89 -15.56 -4.93
N GLY A 36 -3.55 -16.30 -3.86
CA GLY A 36 -4.11 -17.62 -3.60
C GLY A 36 -3.79 -18.68 -4.65
N GLU A 37 -2.74 -18.49 -5.45
CA GLU A 37 -2.43 -19.33 -6.62
C GLU A 37 -1.10 -20.06 -6.46
N THR A 38 -1.08 -21.34 -6.85
CA THR A 38 0.17 -22.07 -7.14
C THR A 38 0.68 -21.62 -8.51
N VAL A 39 1.77 -20.86 -8.53
CA VAL A 39 2.18 -20.02 -9.66
C VAL A 39 2.67 -20.84 -10.86
N GLU A 40 1.86 -20.96 -11.93
CA GLU A 40 2.29 -21.54 -13.22
C GLU A 40 3.39 -20.71 -13.91
N PHE A 41 3.49 -19.41 -13.58
CA PHE A 41 4.51 -18.46 -14.07
C PHE A 41 5.55 -18.06 -13.02
N TYR A 42 5.98 -19.02 -12.21
CA TYR A 42 6.80 -18.83 -11.00
C TYR A 42 7.94 -17.80 -11.15
N ARG A 43 8.75 -17.88 -12.21
CA ARG A 43 9.93 -17.00 -12.38
C ARG A 43 9.59 -15.53 -12.65
N PHE A 44 8.56 -15.26 -13.45
CA PHE A 44 8.20 -13.89 -13.80
C PHE A 44 7.56 -13.18 -12.61
N THR A 45 6.63 -13.85 -11.92
CA THR A 45 5.92 -13.29 -10.76
C THR A 45 6.87 -12.99 -9.60
N ILE A 46 7.86 -13.86 -9.36
CA ILE A 46 8.89 -13.60 -8.34
C ILE A 46 9.74 -12.38 -8.68
N SER A 47 10.14 -12.23 -9.94
CA SER A 47 10.89 -11.03 -10.37
C SER A 47 10.08 -9.76 -10.13
N LEU A 48 8.77 -9.79 -10.44
CA LEU A 48 7.87 -8.68 -10.13
C LEU A 48 7.74 -8.41 -8.63
N ALA A 49 7.71 -9.45 -7.78
CA ALA A 49 7.68 -9.28 -6.33
C ALA A 49 8.94 -8.56 -5.81
N TYR A 50 10.12 -8.85 -6.35
CA TYR A 50 11.34 -8.12 -6.00
C TYR A 50 11.30 -6.65 -6.43
N TRP A 51 10.87 -6.37 -7.66
CA TRP A 51 10.73 -4.99 -8.13
C TRP A 51 9.66 -4.22 -7.36
N TYR A 52 8.57 -4.89 -7.00
CA TYR A 52 7.55 -4.36 -6.11
C TYR A 52 8.15 -3.96 -4.76
N ALA A 53 9.00 -4.82 -4.17
CA ALA A 53 9.68 -4.52 -2.92
C ALA A 53 10.59 -3.29 -3.00
N VAL A 54 11.39 -3.19 -4.07
CA VAL A 54 12.28 -2.05 -4.31
C VAL A 54 11.48 -0.75 -4.39
N LEU A 55 10.40 -0.74 -5.19
CA LEU A 55 9.52 0.42 -5.32
C LEU A 55 8.85 0.76 -3.99
N LEU A 56 8.36 -0.24 -3.26
CA LEU A 56 7.67 -0.05 -1.99
C LEU A 56 8.60 0.57 -0.95
N ILE A 57 9.88 0.18 -0.90
CA ILE A 57 10.89 0.80 -0.02
C ILE A 57 11.10 2.27 -0.40
N VAL A 58 11.29 2.56 -1.69
CA VAL A 58 11.55 3.94 -2.17
C VAL A 58 10.36 4.84 -1.85
N ILE A 59 9.13 4.41 -2.15
CA ILE A 59 7.93 5.21 -1.90
C ILE A 59 7.69 5.37 -0.39
N SER A 60 7.87 4.31 0.40
CA SER A 60 7.76 4.38 1.87
C SER A 60 8.77 5.34 2.48
N TYR A 61 10.00 5.38 1.94
CA TYR A 61 10.99 6.36 2.35
C TYR A 61 10.56 7.80 2.03
N ILE A 62 10.05 8.06 0.83
CA ILE A 62 9.56 9.40 0.46
C ILE A 62 8.40 9.83 1.38
N MET A 63 7.47 8.91 1.67
CA MET A 63 6.37 9.13 2.60
C MET A 63 6.85 9.39 4.03
N LEU A 64 7.84 8.63 4.51
CA LEU A 64 8.42 8.87 5.83
C LEU A 64 9.08 10.26 5.89
N ARG A 65 9.80 10.65 4.84
CA ARG A 65 10.45 11.96 4.75
C ARG A 65 9.42 13.10 4.68
N SER A 66 8.31 12.94 3.96
CA SER A 66 7.24 13.96 3.93
C SER A 66 6.59 14.12 5.31
N LEU A 67 6.35 13.02 6.03
CA LEU A 67 5.79 13.03 7.39
C LEU A 67 6.73 13.72 8.39
N ILE A 68 8.01 13.37 8.40
CA ILE A 68 9.01 13.93 9.32
C ILE A 68 9.24 15.42 9.05
N SER A 69 9.41 15.80 7.78
CA SER A 69 9.64 17.20 7.39
C SER A 69 8.40 18.08 7.48
N SER A 70 7.23 17.50 7.78
CA SER A 70 5.95 18.19 7.76
C SER A 70 5.63 18.90 6.45
N ASN A 71 6.19 18.42 5.33
CA ASN A 71 5.99 19.02 4.02
C ASN A 71 4.66 18.55 3.41
N LEU A 72 3.62 19.35 3.59
CA LEU A 72 2.28 19.06 3.12
C LEU A 72 2.22 18.82 1.61
N LYS A 73 2.89 19.66 0.80
CA LYS A 73 2.85 19.55 -0.67
C LYS A 73 3.42 18.21 -1.14
N LEU A 74 4.58 17.82 -0.59
CA LEU A 74 5.17 16.52 -0.88
C LEU A 74 4.26 15.36 -0.44
N MET A 75 3.65 15.48 0.75
CA MET A 75 2.74 14.47 1.29
C MET A 75 1.53 14.26 0.37
N ILE A 76 0.91 15.33 -0.13
CA ILE A 76 -0.26 15.21 -1.02
C ILE A 76 0.08 14.41 -2.27
N TYR A 77 1.18 14.71 -2.95
CA TYR A 77 1.59 13.96 -4.15
C TYR A 77 1.86 12.48 -3.87
N VAL A 78 2.48 12.18 -2.72
CA VAL A 78 2.69 10.79 -2.29
C VAL A 78 1.34 10.10 -2.08
N LEU A 79 0.40 10.74 -1.37
CA LEU A 79 -0.91 10.18 -1.11
C LEU A 79 -1.76 10.00 -2.37
N GLU A 80 -1.69 10.91 -3.33
CA GLU A 80 -2.33 10.77 -4.64
C GLU A 80 -1.77 9.55 -5.39
N GLY A 81 -0.45 9.37 -5.38
CA GLY A 81 0.20 8.20 -5.98
C GLY A 81 -0.25 6.89 -5.34
N TYR A 82 -0.29 6.84 -4.00
CA TYR A 82 -0.82 5.68 -3.27
C TYR A 82 -2.30 5.44 -3.58
N LEU A 83 -3.12 6.49 -3.65
CA LEU A 83 -4.55 6.39 -3.94
C LEU A 83 -4.81 5.77 -5.31
N ILE A 84 -4.03 6.18 -6.32
CA ILE A 84 -4.08 5.56 -7.65
C ILE A 84 -3.71 4.07 -7.55
N GLY A 85 -2.64 3.76 -6.82
CA GLY A 85 -2.20 2.38 -6.56
C GLY A 85 -3.28 1.52 -5.91
N ASP A 86 -3.97 2.03 -4.89
CA ASP A 86 -5.05 1.31 -4.20
C ASP A 86 -6.21 1.00 -5.14
N ILE A 87 -6.63 1.99 -5.94
CA ILE A 87 -7.74 1.84 -6.87
C ILE A 87 -7.38 0.78 -7.91
N LEU A 88 -6.17 0.84 -8.47
CA LEU A 88 -5.68 -0.17 -9.41
C LEU A 88 -5.62 -1.56 -8.77
N GLN A 89 -5.14 -1.66 -7.54
CA GLN A 89 -5.09 -2.93 -6.81
C GLN A 89 -6.49 -3.53 -6.60
N LEU A 90 -7.46 -2.72 -6.18
CA LEU A 90 -8.85 -3.18 -6.05
C LEU A 90 -9.43 -3.61 -7.40
N ILE A 91 -9.24 -2.82 -8.45
CA ILE A 91 -9.68 -3.16 -9.81
C ILE A 91 -9.11 -4.51 -10.23
N VAL A 92 -7.81 -4.74 -10.04
CA VAL A 92 -7.16 -6.01 -10.39
C VAL A 92 -7.77 -7.17 -9.59
N ILE A 93 -7.99 -7.00 -8.28
CA ILE A 93 -8.62 -8.04 -7.45
C ILE A 93 -10.02 -8.37 -7.98
N PHE A 94 -10.87 -7.37 -8.22
CA PHE A 94 -12.24 -7.58 -8.68
C PHE A 94 -12.32 -8.17 -10.09
N ILE A 95 -11.44 -7.75 -11.01
CA ILE A 95 -11.35 -8.33 -12.35
C ILE A 95 -10.98 -9.81 -12.28
N ARG A 96 -10.17 -10.23 -11.31
CA ARG A 96 -9.72 -11.63 -11.20
C ARG A 96 -10.72 -12.59 -10.57
N ILE A 97 -11.72 -12.10 -9.83
CA ILE A 97 -12.79 -12.94 -9.23
C ILE A 97 -13.45 -13.87 -10.27
N PRO A 98 -13.95 -13.39 -11.44
CA PRO A 98 -14.54 -14.26 -12.45
C PRO A 98 -13.54 -15.23 -13.12
N PHE A 99 -12.23 -15.01 -12.99
CA PHE A 99 -11.18 -15.89 -13.54
C PHE A 99 -10.64 -16.91 -12.53
N GLY A 100 -11.36 -17.14 -11.42
CA GLY A 100 -11.02 -18.21 -10.47
C GLY A 100 -10.11 -17.79 -9.32
N LEU A 101 -9.99 -16.49 -9.02
CA LEU A 101 -9.31 -16.02 -7.81
C LEU A 101 -9.95 -16.65 -6.56
N ILE A 102 -9.15 -17.40 -5.79
CA ILE A 102 -9.60 -18.01 -4.56
C ILE A 102 -9.60 -16.95 -3.45
N ILE A 103 -10.79 -16.54 -3.00
CA ILE A 103 -10.94 -15.58 -1.90
C ILE A 103 -10.45 -16.22 -0.60
N ASN A 104 -9.21 -15.94 -0.24
CA ASN A 104 -8.60 -16.36 1.02
C ASN A 104 -8.64 -15.21 2.06
N ILE A 105 -8.23 -15.52 3.29
CA ILE A 105 -8.22 -14.53 4.38
C ILE A 105 -7.26 -13.36 4.11
N GLY A 106 -6.18 -13.60 3.36
CA GLY A 106 -5.22 -12.58 2.95
C GLY A 106 -5.85 -11.54 2.01
N ILE A 107 -6.65 -11.98 1.04
CA ILE A 107 -7.38 -11.09 0.12
C ILE A 107 -8.43 -10.28 0.87
N ILE A 108 -9.21 -10.90 1.76
CA ILE A 108 -10.22 -10.19 2.57
C ILE A 108 -9.56 -9.11 3.42
N PHE A 109 -8.45 -9.44 4.08
CA PHE A 109 -7.70 -8.49 4.89
C PHE A 109 -7.12 -7.37 4.03
N THR A 110 -6.55 -7.72 2.88
CA THR A 110 -5.98 -6.76 1.92
C THR A 110 -7.03 -5.77 1.44
N VAL A 111 -8.18 -6.23 0.95
CA VAL A 111 -9.27 -5.36 0.46
C VAL A 111 -9.78 -4.46 1.58
N SER A 112 -10.01 -5.01 2.77
CA SER A 112 -10.53 -4.27 3.91
C SER A 112 -9.54 -3.18 4.36
N PHE A 113 -8.26 -3.53 4.44
CA PHE A 113 -7.19 -2.59 4.80
C PHE A 113 -7.03 -1.50 3.74
N THR A 114 -7.03 -1.86 2.45
CA THR A 114 -6.96 -0.91 1.34
C THR A 114 -8.13 0.08 1.37
N ILE A 115 -9.37 -0.35 1.66
CA ILE A 115 -10.52 0.56 1.79
C ILE A 115 -10.30 1.58 2.92
N VAL A 116 -9.82 1.13 4.09
CA VAL A 116 -9.52 2.04 5.22
C VAL A 116 -8.46 3.07 4.84
N LEU A 117 -7.41 2.64 4.12
CA LEU A 117 -6.37 3.56 3.67
C LEU A 117 -6.87 4.53 2.60
N ILE A 118 -7.67 4.09 1.62
CA ILE A 118 -8.31 4.97 0.62
C ILE A 118 -9.09 6.09 1.32
N ILE A 119 -9.96 5.72 2.27
CA ILE A 119 -10.76 6.70 3.03
C ILE A 119 -9.84 7.68 3.78
N SER A 120 -8.81 7.16 4.45
CA SER A 120 -7.85 7.97 5.20
C SER A 120 -7.11 8.96 4.30
N ARG A 121 -6.68 8.53 3.11
CA ARG A 121 -6.00 9.38 2.12
C ARG A 121 -6.92 10.44 1.55
N ILE A 122 -8.15 10.10 1.16
CA ILE A 122 -9.15 11.05 0.66
C ILE A 122 -9.43 12.14 1.69
N ILE A 123 -9.66 11.76 2.96
CA ILE A 123 -9.91 12.72 4.04
C ILE A 123 -8.75 13.72 4.13
N VAL A 124 -7.52 13.24 4.05
CA VAL A 124 -6.31 14.05 4.20
C VAL A 124 -6.06 14.94 3.00
N ILE A 125 -6.28 14.44 1.78
CA ILE A 125 -6.15 15.23 0.55
C ILE A 125 -7.18 16.37 0.55
N LEU A 126 -8.42 16.09 0.96
CA LEU A 126 -9.49 17.10 1.00
C LEU A 126 -9.38 18.06 2.19
N LYS A 127 -8.81 17.62 3.32
CA LYS A 127 -8.69 18.39 4.56
C LYS A 127 -7.28 18.25 5.15
N PRO A 128 -6.28 18.88 4.51
CA PRO A 128 -4.88 18.73 4.89
C PRO A 128 -4.56 19.23 6.30
N ASP A 129 -5.34 20.20 6.80
CA ASP A 129 -5.20 20.78 8.15
C ASP A 129 -5.37 19.71 9.26
N ILE A 130 -6.06 18.60 8.96
CA ILE A 130 -6.25 17.47 9.88
C ILE A 130 -4.93 16.82 10.25
N LEU A 131 -3.89 16.88 9.40
CA LEU A 131 -2.57 16.35 9.74
C LEU A 131 -1.78 17.29 10.65
N GLY A 132 -2.26 18.50 10.92
CA GLY A 132 -1.50 19.48 11.71
C GLY A 132 -0.15 19.79 11.09
N PHE A 133 -0.08 19.84 9.76
CA PHE A 133 1.05 20.45 9.08
C PHE A 133 0.86 21.97 9.17
N THR A 134 1.79 22.66 9.82
CA THR A 134 1.86 24.12 9.79
C THR A 134 2.42 24.51 8.43
N THR A 135 1.64 25.29 7.66
CA THR A 135 2.07 25.91 6.39
C THR A 135 3.34 26.71 6.55
#